data_AF-A0A1I0AKG4-F1
#
_entry.id   AF-A0A1I0AKG4-F1
#
_cell.length_a   1.000
_cell.length_b   1.000
_cell.length_c   1.000
_cell.angle_alpha   90.00
_cell.angle_beta   90.00
_cell.angle_gamma   90.00
#
_symmetry.space_group_name_H-M   'P 1'
#
loop_
_entity.id
_entity.type
_entity.pdbx_description
1 polymer ?
#
loop_
_entity_poly.entity_id
_entity_poly.type
_entity_poly.pdbx_seq_one_letter_code
_entity_poly.pdbx_strand_id
1 'polypeptide(L)'
;PFFMIEQLDLPRYKDQIIYSLAFIFQVPLQLAKVRVEQINRRIQQAYIDSEFQKQQAYKKSYDPANWSTETKTIMNQLYNQLKGAQ
;
A
#
# COMPACT_ATOMS: atom_id res chain seq x y z
N PRO A 1 10.84 5.36 -16.41
CA PRO A 1 10.16 4.44 -17.35
C PRO A 1 8.91 3.76 -16.72
N PHE A 2 7.95 4.55 -16.23
CA PHE A 2 6.69 4.06 -15.63
C PHE A 2 5.54 4.11 -16.67
N PHE A 3 5.56 5.13 -17.52
CA PHE A 3 4.53 5.39 -18.54
C PHE A 3 4.46 4.36 -19.70
N MET A 4 5.48 3.52 -19.90
CA MET A 4 5.41 2.47 -20.94
C MET A 4 4.59 1.24 -20.50
N ILE A 5 4.32 1.07 -19.20
CA ILE A 5 3.62 -0.13 -18.69
C ILE A 5 2.10 0.09 -18.69
N GLU A 6 1.63 1.34 -18.52
CA GLU A 6 0.19 1.65 -18.51
C GLU A 6 -0.48 1.59 -19.90
N GLN A 7 0.30 1.65 -20.98
CA GLN A 7 -0.21 1.57 -22.35
C GLN A 7 -0.11 0.16 -22.95
N LEU A 8 0.44 -0.81 -22.23
CA LEU A 8 0.32 -2.21 -22.64
C LEU A 8 -1.04 -2.72 -22.19
N ASP A 9 -1.87 -3.14 -23.15
CA ASP A 9 -2.94 -4.11 -22.91
C ASP A 9 -2.28 -5.39 -22.38
N LEU A 10 -2.04 -5.43 -21.07
CA LEU A 10 -1.36 -6.55 -20.43
C LEU A 10 -2.34 -7.73 -20.47
N PRO A 11 -2.04 -8.79 -21.23
CA PRO A 11 -2.94 -9.92 -21.35
C PRO A 11 -3.22 -10.56 -19.99
N ARG A 12 -4.46 -11.06 -19.83
CA ARG A 12 -4.97 -11.70 -18.60
C ARG A 12 -4.11 -12.85 -18.06
N TYR A 13 -3.26 -13.45 -18.91
CA TYR A 13 -2.43 -14.59 -18.59
C TYR A 13 -0.94 -14.20 -18.45
N LYS A 14 -0.32 -14.54 -17.32
CA LYS A 14 1.07 -14.19 -17.00
C LYS A 14 2.07 -14.57 -18.09
N ASP A 15 1.86 -15.71 -18.74
CA ASP A 15 2.75 -16.18 -19.81
C ASP A 15 2.74 -15.24 -21.02
N GLN A 16 1.57 -14.71 -21.36
CA GLN A 16 1.43 -13.76 -22.48
C GLN A 16 2.19 -12.46 -22.18
N ILE A 17 2.19 -11.98 -20.93
CA ILE A 17 2.97 -10.80 -20.53
C ILE A 17 4.47 -11.04 -20.70
N ILE A 18 4.96 -12.22 -20.34
CA ILE A 18 6.38 -12.57 -20.46
C ILE A 18 6.81 -12.55 -21.94
N TYR A 19 6.02 -13.16 -22.83
CA TYR A 19 6.28 -13.12 -24.27
C TYR A 19 6.20 -11.71 -24.85
N SER A 20 5.18 -10.93 -24.49
CA SER A 20 5.05 -9.53 -24.92
C SER A 20 6.24 -8.67 -24.50
N LEU A 21 6.72 -8.81 -23.26
CA LEU A 21 7.89 -8.07 -22.78
C LEU A 21 9.16 -8.50 -23.51
N ALA A 22 9.36 -9.80 -23.73
CA ALA A 22 10.51 -10.29 -24.48
C ALA A 22 10.53 -9.73 -25.91
N PHE A 23 9.37 -9.72 -26.58
CA PHE A 23 9.21 -9.20 -27.93
C PHE A 23 9.40 -7.67 -28.00
N ILE A 24 8.74 -6.90 -27.14
CA ILE A 24 8.78 -5.43 -27.18
C ILE A 24 10.18 -4.91 -26.85
N PHE A 25 10.81 -5.46 -25.81
CA PHE A 25 12.11 -4.99 -25.35
C PHE A 25 13.28 -5.72 -26.01
N GLN A 26 13.01 -6.67 -26.92
CA GLN A 26 14.01 -7.46 -27.62
C GLN A 26 15.01 -8.13 -26.64
N VAL A 27 14.47 -8.72 -25.58
CA VAL A 27 15.26 -9.39 -24.53
C VAL A 27 14.97 -10.89 -24.49
N PRO A 28 15.91 -11.70 -23.97
CA PRO A 28 15.66 -13.12 -23.76
C PRO A 28 14.43 -13.37 -22.87
N LEU A 29 13.67 -14.41 -23.18
CA LEU A 29 12.44 -14.77 -22.45
C LEU A 29 12.70 -14.97 -20.95
N GLN A 30 13.86 -15.53 -20.60
CA GLN A 30 14.28 -15.71 -19.20
C GLN A 30 14.41 -14.36 -18.47
N LEU A 31 14.96 -13.34 -19.13
CA LEU A 31 15.11 -12.01 -18.55
C LEU A 31 13.75 -11.32 -18.39
N ALA A 32 12.87 -11.45 -19.39
CA ALA A 32 11.50 -10.97 -19.31
C ALA A 32 10.73 -11.64 -18.15
N LYS A 33 10.89 -12.95 -17.96
CA LYS A 33 10.29 -13.69 -16.84
C LYS A 33 10.74 -13.15 -15.49
N VAL A 34 12.06 -13.04 -15.27
CA VAL A 34 12.63 -12.45 -14.05
C VAL A 34 12.07 -11.05 -13.83
N ARG A 35 11.91 -10.27 -14.90
CA ARG A 35 11.38 -8.92 -14.80
C ARG A 35 9.91 -8.89 -14.36
N VAL A 36 9.06 -9.77 -14.89
CA VAL A 36 7.66 -9.90 -14.46
C VAL A 36 7.57 -10.27 -12.98
N GLU A 37 8.39 -11.21 -12.52
CA GLU A 37 8.43 -11.60 -11.11
C GLU A 37 8.82 -10.43 -10.21
N GLN A 38 9.82 -9.64 -10.60
CA GLN A 38 10.23 -8.43 -9.87
C GLN A 38 9.11 -7.38 -9.79
N ILE A 39 8.41 -7.14 -10.91
CA ILE A 39 7.28 -6.19 -10.96
C ILE A 39 6.18 -6.65 -10.00
N ASN A 40 5.79 -7.92 -10.06
CA ASN A 40 4.76 -8.48 -9.19
C ASN A 40 5.13 -8.37 -7.71
N ARG A 41 6.38 -8.69 -7.34
CA ARG A 41 6.86 -8.54 -5.96
C ARG A 41 6.79 -7.09 -5.48
N ARG A 42 7.17 -6.13 -6.33
CA ARG A 42 7.11 -4.70 -5.98
C ARG A 42 5.67 -4.21 -5.78
N ILE A 43 4.73 -4.65 -6.62
CA ILE A 43 3.32 -4.30 -6.46
C ILE A 43 2.77 -4.85 -5.14
N GLN A 44 3.07 -6.11 -4.82
CA GLN A 44 2.64 -6.71 -3.55
C GLN A 44 3.25 -6.01 -2.34
N GLN A 45 4.54 -5.69 -2.38
CA GLN A 45 5.21 -4.96 -1.31
C GLN A 45 4.59 -3.58 -1.11
N ALA A 46 4.34 -2.84 -2.20
CA ALA A 46 3.69 -1.53 -2.12
C ALA A 46 2.30 -1.59 -1.49
N TYR A 47 1.52 -2.65 -1.78
CA TYR A 47 0.23 -2.86 -1.13
C TYR A 47 0.40 -3.08 0.38
N ILE A 48 1.29 -4.00 0.79
CA ILE A 48 1.57 -4.29 2.20
C ILE A 48 2.04 -3.03 2.94
N ASP A 49 2.96 -2.27 2.35
CA ASP A 49 3.49 -1.04 2.94
C ASP A 49 2.39 0.00 3.11
N SER A 50 1.47 0.12 2.14
CA SER A 50 0.35 1.06 2.23
C SER A 50 -0.62 0.71 3.35
N GLU A 51 -0.92 -0.59 3.54
CA GLU A 51 -1.77 -1.05 4.63
C GLU A 51 -1.08 -0.87 5.99
N PHE A 52 0.23 -1.12 6.07
CA PHE A 52 1.00 -0.88 7.29
C PHE A 52 1.04 0.61 7.65
N GLN A 53 1.22 1.50 6.67
CA GLN A 53 1.17 2.95 6.88
C GLN A 53 -0.21 3.41 7.38
N LYS A 54 -1.31 2.89 6.81
CA LYS A 54 -2.67 3.17 7.30
C LYS A 54 -2.80 2.78 8.77
N GLN A 55 -2.39 1.56 9.13
CA GLN A 55 -2.44 1.09 10.52
C GLN A 55 -1.62 1.97 11.47
N GLN A 56 -0.43 2.44 11.05
CA GLN A 56 0.37 3.35 11.85
C GLN A 56 -0.29 4.72 12.04
N ALA A 57 -0.98 5.25 11.03
CA ALA A 57 -1.71 6.52 11.15
C ALA A 57 -2.78 6.44 12.25
N TYR A 58 -3.53 5.34 12.32
CA TYR A 58 -4.51 5.10 13.40
C TYR A 58 -3.83 5.02 14.78
N LYS A 59 -2.67 4.36 14.89
CA LYS A 59 -1.92 4.27 16.16
C LYS A 59 -1.41 5.62 16.65
N LYS A 60 -0.95 6.51 15.75
CA LYS A 60 -0.49 7.86 16.13
C LYS A 60 -1.63 8.74 16.64
N SER A 61 -2.84 8.58 16.08
CA SER A 61 -4.05 9.26 16.54
C SER A 61 -4.48 8.81 17.94
N TYR A 62 -4.12 7.60 18.39
CA TYR A 62 -4.49 7.11 19.71
C TYR A 62 -3.61 7.64 20.85
N ASP A 63 -2.44 8.21 20.54
CA ASP A 63 -1.57 8.81 21.54
C ASP A 63 -2.18 10.15 22.03
N PRO A 64 -2.51 10.29 23.33
CA PRO A 64 -3.06 11.53 23.89
C PRO A 64 -2.18 12.76 23.65
N ALA A 65 -0.87 12.58 23.44
CA ALA A 65 0.04 13.67 23.11
C ALA A 65 -0.31 14.34 21.76
N ASN A 66 -0.85 13.57 20.80
CA ASN A 66 -1.16 14.01 19.44
C ASN A 66 -2.60 14.51 19.26
N TRP A 67 -3.43 14.45 20.30
CA TRP A 67 -4.81 14.91 20.24
C TRP A 67 -4.89 16.43 20.14
N SER A 68 -5.86 16.92 19.36
CA SER A 68 -6.22 18.33 19.35
C SER A 68 -6.78 18.75 20.71
N THR A 69 -6.83 20.05 20.96
CA THR A 69 -7.38 20.61 22.20
C THR A 69 -8.85 20.22 22.39
N GLU A 70 -9.62 20.20 21.31
CA GLU A 70 -11.02 19.78 21.27
C GLU A 70 -11.15 18.30 21.65
N THR A 71 -10.34 17.43 21.04
CA THR A 71 -10.34 15.99 21.36
C THR A 71 -9.96 15.73 22.82
N LYS A 72 -8.94 16.43 23.36
CA LYS A 72 -8.57 16.34 24.78
C LYS A 72 -9.71 16.73 25.71
N THR A 73 -10.47 17.77 25.33
CA THR A 73 -11.61 18.27 26.11
C THR A 73 -12.74 17.25 26.16
N ILE A 74 -13.11 16.69 25.00
CA ILE A 74 -14.13 15.63 24.89
C ILE A 74 -13.71 14.38 25.67
N MET A 75 -12.47 13.94 25.52
CA MET A 75 -11.95 12.75 26.23
C MET A 75 -11.95 12.95 27.75
N ASN A 76 -11.55 14.12 28.24
CA ASN A 76 -11.64 14.44 29.67
C ASN A 76 -13.09 14.41 30.19
N GLN A 77 -14.04 14.94 29.42
CA GLN A 77 -15.45 14.89 29.78
C GLN A 77 -15.96 13.44 29.88
N LEU A 78 -15.62 12.60 28.92
CA LEU A 78 -15.96 11.17 28.93
C LEU A 78 -15.36 10.45 30.13
N TYR A 79 -14.08 10.69 30.44
CA TYR A 79 -13.44 10.09 31.63
C TYR A 79 -14.13 10.51 32.94
N ASN A 80 -14.55 11.78 33.04
CA ASN A 80 -15.27 12.27 34.21
C ASN A 80 -16.66 11.63 34.35
N GLN A 81 -17.36 11.40 33.23
CA GLN A 81 -18.64 10.70 33.21
C GLN A 81 -18.51 9.25 33.65
N LEU A 82 -17.46 8.55 33.20
CA LEU A 82 -17.19 7.17 33.60
C LEU A 82 -16.80 7.05 35.08
N LYS A 83 -16.05 8.03 35.62
CA LYS A 83 -15.70 8.08 37.04
C LYS A 83 -16.89 8.44 37.94
N GLY A 84 -17.81 9.28 37.49
CA GLY A 84 -19.00 9.67 38.23
C GLY A 84 -20.14 8.64 38.19
N ALA A 85 -20.00 7.58 37.38
CA ALA A 85 -20.97 6.50 37.24
C ALA A 85 -20.65 5.27 38.11
N GLN A 86 -19.70 5.37 39.04
CA GLN A 86 -19.36 4.35 40.05
C GLN A 86 -19.85 4.75 41.44
#